data_AF-A0A9X6VW49-F1
#
_entry.id   AF-A0A9X6VW49-F1
#
_cell.length_a   1.000
_cell.length_b   1.000
_cell.length_c   1.000
_cell.angle_alpha   90.00
_cell.angle_beta   90.00
_cell.angle_gamma   90.00
#
_symmetry.space_group_name_H-M   'P 1'
#
loop_
_entity.id
_entity.type
_entity.pdbx_description
1 polymer ?
#
loop_
_entity_poly.entity_id
_entity_poly.type
_entity_poly.pdbx_seq_one_letter_code
_entity_poly.pdbx_strand_id
1 'polypeptide(L)'
;MFYFGISEKEGWYYTSTFNVYQKVNQDVYCYVSQYFGYYTVQLYERGTTGLCTLEARSKGDIDALFALGEQWLSEHKDWDEEKLKNSPYSISQMEWRENCWV
;
A
#
# COMPACT_ATOMS: atom_id res chain seq x y z
N MET A 1 20.15 3.83 2.55
CA MET A 1 19.77 2.63 1.79
C MET A 1 18.84 1.82 2.66
N PHE A 2 17.61 1.57 2.22
CA PHE A 2 16.62 0.82 2.98
C PHE A 2 16.77 -0.68 2.68
N TYR A 3 16.85 -1.51 3.71
CA TYR A 3 16.92 -2.97 3.61
C TYR A 3 15.59 -3.57 4.06
N PHE A 4 14.84 -4.11 3.10
CA PHE A 4 13.52 -4.67 3.34
C PHE A 4 13.54 -5.81 4.37
N GLY A 5 12.65 -5.76 5.35
CA GLY A 5 12.50 -6.76 6.41
C GLY A 5 13.56 -6.69 7.52
N ILE A 6 14.53 -5.80 7.40
CA ILE A 6 15.58 -5.56 8.40
C ILE A 6 15.48 -4.15 8.96
N SER A 7 15.18 -3.18 8.09
CA SER A 7 15.10 -1.77 8.49
C SER A 7 13.81 -1.51 9.24
N GLU A 8 13.90 -0.75 10.33
CA GLU A 8 12.70 -0.23 11.01
C GLU A 8 12.10 0.92 10.19
N LYS A 9 10.77 1.01 10.18
CA LYS A 9 10.04 2.15 9.62
C LYS A 9 9.01 2.58 10.67
N GLU A 10 9.10 3.82 11.12
CA GLU A 10 8.31 4.32 12.24
C GLU A 10 6.81 4.11 12.02
N GLY A 11 6.15 3.48 13.01
CA GLY A 11 4.72 3.18 12.95
C GLY A 11 4.32 2.04 12.01
N TRP A 12 5.26 1.42 11.29
CA TRP A 12 5.02 0.23 10.47
C TRP A 12 5.54 -1.02 11.19
N TYR A 13 4.67 -2.02 11.32
CA TYR A 13 5.02 -3.32 11.87
C TYR A 13 5.46 -4.25 10.74
N TYR A 14 6.64 -4.85 10.84
CA TYR A 14 7.08 -5.86 9.87
C TYR A 14 6.67 -7.27 10.32
N THR A 15 6.12 -8.05 9.40
CA THR A 15 5.85 -9.48 9.61
C THR A 15 6.70 -10.32 8.66
N SER A 16 7.60 -11.13 9.24
CA SER A 16 8.45 -12.05 8.47
C SER A 16 7.66 -13.18 7.83
N THR A 17 6.51 -13.58 8.40
CA THR A 17 5.64 -14.64 7.87
C THR A 17 5.11 -14.32 6.48
N PHE A 18 4.72 -13.06 6.27
CA PHE A 18 4.18 -12.59 4.98
C PHE A 18 5.17 -11.73 4.20
N ASN A 19 6.33 -11.43 4.79
CA ASN A 19 7.34 -10.53 4.24
C ASN A 19 6.76 -9.17 3.83
N VAL A 20 6.00 -8.53 4.74
CA VAL A 20 5.39 -7.21 4.51
C VAL A 20 5.55 -6.31 5.72
N TYR A 21 5.65 -5.01 5.47
CA TYR A 21 5.38 -3.98 6.46
C TYR A 21 3.90 -3.67 6.44
N GLN A 22 3.29 -3.47 7.61
CA GLN A 22 1.89 -3.14 7.75
C GLN A 22 1.67 -1.97 8.69
N LYS A 23 0.65 -1.17 8.38
CA LYS A 23 0.17 -0.11 9.26
C LYS A 23 -1.34 0.02 9.12
N VAL A 24 -2.00 0.34 10.23
CA VAL A 24 -3.46 0.43 10.33
C VAL A 24 -3.82 1.84 10.80
N ASN A 25 -4.86 2.41 10.21
CA ASN A 25 -5.46 3.64 10.71
C ASN A 25 -6.98 3.55 10.59
N GLN A 26 -7.69 3.53 11.72
CA GLN A 26 -9.15 3.39 11.79
C GLN A 26 -9.66 2.21 10.91
N ASP A 27 -10.37 2.53 9.82
CA ASP A 27 -11.07 1.58 8.95
C ASP A 27 -10.22 1.11 7.77
N VAL A 28 -8.94 1.48 7.71
CA VAL A 28 -8.02 1.06 6.66
C VAL A 28 -6.74 0.44 7.18
N TYR A 29 -6.17 -0.44 6.37
CA TYR A 29 -4.80 -0.90 6.54
C TYR A 29 -4.02 -0.85 5.23
N CYS A 30 -2.73 -0.57 5.36
CA CYS A 30 -1.78 -0.59 4.26
C CYS A 30 -0.73 -1.68 4.46
N TYR A 31 -0.31 -2.26 3.34
CA TYR A 31 0.85 -3.14 3.26
C TYR A 31 1.89 -2.59 2.29
N VAL A 32 3.16 -2.62 2.69
CA VAL A 32 4.30 -2.44 1.79
C VAL A 32 5.05 -3.76 1.70
N SER A 33 5.19 -4.28 0.49
CA SER A 33 5.73 -5.62 0.21
C SER A 33 6.77 -5.59 -0.91
N GLN A 34 7.62 -6.61 -0.93
CA GLN A 34 8.64 -6.79 -1.96
C GLN A 34 8.28 -7.95 -2.88
N TYR A 35 8.24 -7.68 -4.18
CA TYR A 35 8.11 -8.67 -5.24
C TYR A 35 9.40 -8.75 -6.06
N PHE A 36 9.49 -9.76 -6.92
CA PHE A 36 10.62 -9.87 -7.83
C PHE A 36 10.62 -8.72 -8.85
N GLY A 37 11.57 -7.79 -8.69
CA GLY A 37 11.79 -6.66 -9.60
C GLY A 37 11.05 -5.37 -9.25
N TYR A 38 10.22 -5.33 -8.19
CA TYR A 38 9.54 -4.13 -7.71
C TYR A 38 9.03 -4.27 -6.28
N TYR A 39 8.69 -3.16 -5.67
CA TYR A 39 7.98 -3.05 -4.40
C TYR A 39 6.56 -2.55 -4.65
N THR A 40 5.64 -2.83 -3.73
CA THR A 40 4.27 -2.31 -3.80
C THR A 40 3.81 -1.73 -2.49
N VAL A 41 2.93 -0.73 -2.56
CA VAL A 41 2.04 -0.35 -1.46
C VAL A 41 0.61 -0.67 -1.86
N GLN A 42 -0.15 -1.28 -0.95
CA GLN A 42 -1.54 -1.68 -1.16
C GLN A 42 -2.41 -1.17 0.00
N LEU A 43 -3.61 -0.69 -0.31
CA LEU A 43 -4.61 -0.23 0.67
C LEU A 43 -5.83 -1.14 0.66
N TYR A 44 -6.40 -1.39 1.83
CA TYR A 44 -7.56 -2.27 2.03
C TYR A 44 -8.52 -1.69 3.06
N GLU A 45 -9.80 -2.06 2.94
CA GLU A 45 -10.79 -1.92 4.00
C GLU A 45 -10.49 -2.88 5.15
N ARG A 46 -10.47 -2.36 6.37
CA ARG A 46 -10.21 -3.15 7.58
C ARG A 46 -11.37 -4.09 7.90
N GLY A 47 -11.01 -5.30 8.33
CA GLY A 47 -11.98 -6.31 8.76
C GLY A 47 -12.61 -7.09 7.62
N THR A 48 -12.22 -6.82 6.38
CA THR A 48 -12.65 -7.60 5.21
C THR A 48 -11.54 -8.54 4.72
N THR A 49 -11.94 -9.62 4.07
CA THR A 49 -11.05 -10.51 3.30
C THR A 49 -11.03 -10.12 1.82
N GLY A 50 -11.31 -8.85 1.52
CA GLY A 50 -11.40 -8.33 0.17
C GLY A 50 -10.06 -8.32 -0.57
N LEU A 51 -10.12 -8.02 -1.86
CA LEU A 51 -8.93 -7.67 -2.64
C LEU A 51 -8.39 -6.30 -2.18
N CYS A 52 -7.14 -5.97 -2.53
CA CYS A 52 -6.68 -4.60 -2.38
C CYS A 52 -7.60 -3.67 -3.17
N THR A 53 -7.76 -2.43 -2.73
CA THR A 53 -8.55 -1.44 -3.46
C THR A 53 -7.64 -0.50 -4.22
N LEU A 54 -6.57 -0.03 -3.57
CA LEU A 54 -5.50 0.71 -4.23
C LEU A 54 -4.21 -0.09 -4.24
N GLU A 55 -3.45 0.02 -5.33
CA GLU A 55 -2.09 -0.49 -5.42
C GLU A 55 -1.20 0.50 -6.18
N ALA A 56 -0.01 0.76 -5.65
CA ALA A 56 1.05 1.48 -6.33
C ALA A 56 2.36 0.67 -6.27
N ARG A 57 3.25 0.88 -7.26
CA ARG A 57 4.46 0.09 -7.48
C ARG A 57 5.66 0.98 -7.69
N SER A 58 6.83 0.57 -7.20
CA SER A 58 8.09 1.21 -7.55
C SER A 58 9.19 0.19 -7.81
N LYS A 59 10.06 0.45 -8.77
CA LYS A 59 11.22 -0.42 -9.08
C LYS A 59 12.39 -0.22 -8.11
N GLY A 60 12.41 0.89 -7.37
CA GLY A 60 13.56 1.23 -6.53
C GLY A 60 13.32 2.29 -5.46
N ASP A 61 12.23 3.08 -5.55
CA ASP A 61 11.91 4.07 -4.54
C ASP A 61 10.87 3.52 -3.54
N ILE A 62 11.37 2.73 -2.60
CA ILE A 62 10.52 2.18 -1.54
C ILE A 62 10.05 3.25 -0.55
N ASP A 63 10.84 4.31 -0.35
CA ASP A 63 10.46 5.38 0.59
C ASP A 63 9.27 6.17 0.06
N ALA A 64 9.16 6.37 -1.26
CA ALA A 64 7.97 6.91 -1.90
C ALA A 64 6.71 6.05 -1.64
N LEU A 65 6.85 4.72 -1.63
CA LEU A 65 5.73 3.82 -1.33
C LEU A 65 5.27 3.92 0.13
N PHE A 66 6.21 4.04 1.07
CA PHE A 66 5.85 4.28 2.47
C PHE A 66 5.17 5.65 2.65
N ALA A 67 5.68 6.69 2.02
CA ALA A 67 5.08 8.03 2.07
C ALA A 67 3.66 8.03 1.48
N LEU A 68 3.45 7.35 0.34
CA LEU A 68 2.14 7.19 -0.26
C LEU A 68 1.20 6.37 0.64
N GLY A 69 1.71 5.34 1.31
CA GLY A 69 0.96 4.59 2.32
C GLY A 69 0.49 5.46 3.48
N GLU A 70 1.35 6.32 4.03
CA GLU A 70 0.96 7.29 5.07
C GLU A 70 -0.12 8.26 4.58
N GLN A 71 0.01 8.75 3.33
CA GLN A 71 -0.97 9.62 2.71
C GLN A 71 -2.33 8.92 2.60
N TRP A 72 -2.39 7.72 2.04
CA TRP A 72 -3.62 6.95 1.89
C TRP A 72 -4.26 6.61 3.23
N LEU A 73 -3.46 6.19 4.21
CA LEU A 73 -3.94 5.93 5.57
C LEU A 73 -4.57 7.16 6.21
N SER A 74 -4.10 8.37 5.89
CA SER A 74 -4.67 9.62 6.41
C SER A 74 -5.90 10.08 5.63
N GLU A 75 -5.86 10.03 4.29
CA GLU A 75 -6.93 10.51 3.41
C GLU A 75 -8.16 9.60 3.41
N HIS A 76 -7.96 8.30 3.67
CA HIS A 76 -9.00 7.27 3.57
C HIS A 76 -9.29 6.57 4.91
N LYS A 77 -8.87 7.18 6.03
CA LYS A 77 -9.06 6.65 7.38
C LYS A 77 -10.52 6.28 7.72
N ASP A 78 -11.46 7.05 7.18
CA ASP A 78 -12.90 6.81 7.24
C ASP A 78 -13.31 6.23 5.86
N TRP A 79 -13.34 4.89 5.76
CA TRP A 79 -13.42 4.18 4.49
C TRP A 79 -14.61 4.64 3.62
N ASP A 80 -14.33 4.94 2.35
CA ASP A 80 -15.33 5.29 1.34
C ASP A 80 -14.86 4.81 -0.04
N GLU A 81 -15.27 3.59 -0.39
CA GLU A 81 -14.84 2.92 -1.63
C GLU A 81 -15.17 3.73 -2.89
N GLU A 82 -16.29 4.45 -2.92
CA GLU A 82 -16.70 5.24 -4.10
C GLU A 82 -15.68 6.35 -4.43
N LYS A 83 -15.03 6.92 -3.41
CA LYS A 83 -13.97 7.92 -3.62
C LYS A 83 -12.69 7.31 -4.20
N LEU A 84 -12.44 6.04 -3.92
CA LEU A 84 -11.23 5.33 -4.34
C LEU A 84 -11.29 4.91 -5.80
N LYS A 85 -12.49 4.61 -6.33
CA LYS A 85 -12.68 4.07 -7.68
C LYS A 85 -12.04 4.92 -8.78
N ASN A 86 -12.03 6.24 -8.63
CA ASN A 86 -11.48 7.16 -9.63
C ASN A 86 -9.96 7.40 -9.49
N SER A 87 -9.33 6.81 -8.47
CA SER A 87 -7.88 6.88 -8.29
C SER A 87 -7.16 6.15 -9.44
N PRO A 88 -6.05 6.69 -9.97
CA PRO A 88 -5.22 5.96 -10.95
C PRO A 88 -4.62 4.67 -10.36
N TYR A 89 -4.57 4.57 -9.03
CA TYR A 89 -4.10 3.40 -8.28
C TYR A 89 -5.20 2.39 -8.00
N SER A 90 -6.47 2.69 -8.35
CA SER A 90 -7.58 1.77 -8.08
C SER A 90 -7.48 0.54 -8.95
N ILE A 91 -7.45 -0.65 -8.33
CA ILE A 91 -7.35 -1.91 -9.08
C ILE A 91 -8.61 -2.22 -9.91
N SER A 92 -9.71 -1.50 -9.65
CA SER A 92 -10.95 -1.59 -10.42
C SER A 92 -10.82 -0.98 -11.81
N GLN A 93 -9.79 -0.15 -12.06
CA GLN A 93 -9.54 0.49 -13.35
C GLN A 93 -8.85 -0.49 -14.29
N MET A 94 -9.33 -0.63 -15.54
CA MET A 94 -8.76 -1.61 -16.48
C MET A 94 -7.25 -1.42 -16.73
N GLU A 95 -6.79 -0.17 -16.71
CA GLU A 95 -5.40 0.23 -17.01
C GLU A 95 -4.55 0.47 -15.75
N TRP A 96 -5.04 0.11 -14.56
CA TRP A 96 -4.37 0.44 -13.29
C TRP A 96 -2.90 -0.01 -13.26
N ARG A 97 -2.60 -1.19 -13.83
CA ARG A 97 -1.25 -1.76 -13.85
C ARG A 97 -0.24 -0.92 -14.63
N GLU A 98 -0.71 -0.14 -15.59
CA GLU A 98 0.11 0.74 -16.41
C GLU A 98 0.34 2.08 -15.72
N ASN A 99 -0.62 2.53 -14.91
CA ASN A 99 -0.62 3.84 -14.26
C ASN A 99 -0.18 3.84 -12.79
N CYS A 100 -0.09 2.67 -12.16
CA CYS A 100 0.18 2.54 -10.72
C CYS A 100 1.66 2.74 -10.32
N TRP A 101 2.51 3.23 -11.20
CA TRP A 101 3.95 3.33 -10.94
C TRP A 101 4.33 4.70 -10.36
N VAL A 102 5.16 4.67 -9.32
CA VAL A 102 5.79 5.85 -8.70
C VAL A 102 7.31 5.80 -8.82
#